data_AF-A0AAW9DTJ1-F1
#
_entry.id   AF-A0AAW9DTJ1-F1
#
_cell.length_a   1.000
_cell.length_b   1.000
_cell.length_c   1.000
_cell.angle_alpha   90.00
_cell.angle_beta   90.00
_cell.angle_gamma   90.00
#
_symmetry.space_group_name_H-M   'P 1'
#
loop_
_entity.id
_entity.type
_entity.pdbx_description
1 polymer ?
#
loop_
_entity_poly.entity_id
_entity_poly.type
_entity_poly.pdbx_seq_one_letter_code
_entity_poly.pdbx_strand_id
1 'polypeptide(L)'
;MDGIETATDSLERHQHLKEHPEAHHARRMALLIGILAACLAICEMGEKSAQNDYIAKQIAVSDTWAFYQAKSIKADIAASQASTLAAMARGNDPAVAALAEAAQAHAAKEISDPAGREGKAQLKQQALRQTEARDHQLERYHLLEIAVGALQIAIVLASVSVVTEIVGFGFVSLGLGLLAFIGGMAVMALL
;
A
#
# COMPACT_ATOMS: atom_id res chain seq x y z
N MET A 1 57.68 -47.66 0.36
CA MET A 1 56.67 -47.33 -0.66
C MET A 1 55.58 -46.45 -0.03
N ASP A 2 55.97 -45.55 0.90
CA ASP A 2 55.02 -45.11 1.96
C ASP A 2 54.55 -43.66 1.75
N GLY A 3 55.23 -42.90 0.89
CA GLY A 3 54.89 -41.50 0.60
C GLY A 3 53.66 -41.35 -0.31
N ILE A 4 53.44 -42.29 -1.23
CA ILE A 4 52.28 -42.26 -2.13
C ILE A 4 51.01 -42.73 -1.39
N GLU A 5 51.14 -43.69 -0.47
CA GLU A 5 50.06 -44.17 0.39
C GLU A 5 49.59 -43.10 1.38
N THR A 6 50.51 -42.33 1.97
CA THR A 6 50.16 -41.21 2.87
C THR A 6 49.50 -40.03 2.11
N ALA A 7 49.89 -39.80 0.85
CA ALA A 7 49.30 -38.78 -0.01
C ALA A 7 47.91 -39.18 -0.51
N THR A 8 47.69 -40.46 -0.84
CA THR A 8 46.37 -40.99 -1.20
C THR A 8 45.44 -41.02 0.00
N ASP A 9 45.91 -41.45 1.16
CA ASP A 9 45.12 -41.50 2.40
C ASP A 9 44.76 -40.08 2.94
N SER A 10 45.62 -39.08 2.69
CA SER A 10 45.28 -37.67 2.96
C SER A 10 44.30 -37.11 1.93
N LEU A 11 44.40 -37.45 0.64
CA LEU A 11 43.42 -37.06 -0.38
C LEU A 11 42.06 -37.73 -0.17
N GLU A 12 42.03 -39.01 0.22
CA GLU A 12 40.82 -39.76 0.56
C GLU A 12 40.15 -39.19 1.83
N ARG A 13 40.92 -38.81 2.85
CA ARG A 13 40.38 -38.07 4.01
C ARG A 13 39.81 -36.70 3.64
N HIS A 14 40.44 -35.97 2.71
CA HIS A 14 39.91 -34.68 2.23
C HIS A 14 38.70 -34.84 1.30
N GLN A 15 38.58 -35.96 0.57
CA GLN A 15 37.41 -36.31 -0.24
C GLN A 15 36.24 -36.74 0.67
N HIS A 16 36.49 -37.56 1.69
CA HIS A 16 35.48 -37.93 2.69
C HIS A 16 34.95 -36.72 3.48
N LEU A 17 35.78 -35.71 3.76
CA LEU A 17 35.34 -34.45 4.38
C LEU A 17 34.50 -33.57 3.44
N LYS A 18 34.55 -33.77 2.11
CA LYS A 18 33.71 -33.06 1.13
C LYS A 18 32.40 -33.79 0.81
N GLU A 19 32.32 -35.08 1.10
CA GLU A 19 31.14 -35.94 0.86
C GLU A 19 30.23 -36.10 2.09
N HIS A 20 30.26 -35.17 3.04
CA HIS A 20 29.23 -35.14 4.08
C HIS A 20 27.89 -34.70 3.47
N PRO A 21 26.79 -35.46 3.61
CA PRO A 21 25.47 -35.12 3.09
C PRO A 21 24.96 -33.74 3.54
N GLU A 22 25.46 -33.25 4.68
CA GLU A 22 25.20 -31.91 5.23
C GLU A 22 25.69 -30.77 4.32
N ALA A 23 26.83 -30.94 3.64
CA ALA A 23 27.33 -29.96 2.68
C ALA A 23 26.40 -29.86 1.45
N HIS A 24 25.75 -30.96 1.08
CA HIS A 24 24.80 -30.98 -0.03
C HIS A 24 23.46 -30.32 0.36
N HIS A 25 22.96 -30.55 1.58
CA HIS A 25 21.72 -29.94 2.07
C HIS A 25 21.86 -28.42 2.20
N ALA A 26 22.90 -27.95 2.89
CA ALA A 26 23.16 -26.52 3.06
C ALA A 26 23.30 -25.80 1.71
N ARG A 27 23.98 -26.40 0.73
CA ARG A 27 24.11 -25.82 -0.61
C ARG A 27 22.79 -25.71 -1.36
N ARG A 28 21.91 -26.73 -1.25
CA ARG A 28 20.55 -26.68 -1.84
C ARG A 28 19.71 -25.58 -1.20
N MET A 29 19.75 -25.46 0.12
CA MET A 29 19.02 -24.42 0.85
C MET A 29 19.56 -23.02 0.56
N ALA A 30 20.88 -22.84 0.43
CA ALA A 30 21.46 -21.55 0.04
C ALA A 30 20.99 -21.10 -1.35
N LEU A 31 20.89 -22.03 -2.31
CA LEU A 31 20.30 -21.74 -3.63
C LEU A 31 18.81 -21.38 -3.52
N LEU A 32 18.05 -22.12 -2.71
CA LEU A 32 16.63 -21.83 -2.45
C LEU A 32 16.45 -20.41 -1.88
N ILE A 33 17.24 -20.03 -0.88
CA ILE A 33 17.21 -18.68 -0.29
C ILE A 33 17.49 -17.62 -1.37
N GLY A 34 18.48 -17.83 -2.23
CA GLY A 34 18.78 -16.91 -3.33
C GLY A 34 17.60 -16.75 -4.30
N ILE A 35 16.91 -17.84 -4.64
CA ILE A 35 15.72 -17.81 -5.49
C ILE A 35 14.56 -17.09 -4.78
N LEU A 36 14.29 -17.41 -3.52
CA LEU A 36 13.25 -16.76 -2.72
C LEU A 36 13.52 -15.27 -2.54
N ALA A 37 14.78 -14.86 -2.38
CA ALA A 37 15.18 -13.45 -2.31
C ALA A 37 14.94 -12.72 -3.65
N ALA A 38 15.19 -13.37 -4.79
CA ALA A 38 14.87 -12.80 -6.09
C ALA A 38 13.34 -12.64 -6.27
N CYS A 39 12.56 -13.64 -5.86
CA CYS A 39 11.09 -13.57 -5.83
C CYS A 39 10.59 -12.43 -4.91
N LEU A 40 11.16 -12.32 -3.71
CA LEU A 40 10.87 -11.26 -2.74
C LEU A 40 11.12 -9.88 -3.35
N ALA A 41 12.27 -9.67 -4.01
CA ALA A 41 12.60 -8.39 -4.63
C ALA A 41 11.57 -7.98 -5.69
N ILE A 42 11.07 -8.92 -6.49
CA ILE A 42 10.01 -8.66 -7.49
C ILE A 42 8.70 -8.26 -6.80
N CYS A 43 8.29 -9.01 -5.78
CA CYS A 43 7.06 -8.70 -5.03
C CYS A 43 7.16 -7.36 -4.29
N GLU A 44 8.30 -7.04 -3.67
CA GLU A 44 8.54 -5.76 -3.00
C GLU A 44 8.49 -4.57 -3.96
N MET A 45 8.97 -4.74 -5.20
CA MET A 45 8.86 -3.70 -6.22
C MET A 45 7.38 -3.42 -6.55
N GLY A 46 6.57 -4.48 -6.71
CA GLY A 46 5.12 -4.36 -6.92
C GLY A 46 4.41 -3.71 -5.73
N GLU A 47 4.74 -4.15 -4.51
CA GLU A 47 4.19 -3.61 -3.26
C GLU A 47 4.46 -2.11 -3.13
N LYS A 48 5.72 -1.69 -3.31
CA LYS A 48 6.12 -0.28 -3.23
C LYS A 48 5.45 0.57 -4.31
N SER A 49 5.25 0.02 -5.51
CA SER A 49 4.50 0.70 -6.57
C SER A 49 3.04 0.93 -6.16
N ALA A 50 2.36 -0.12 -5.66
CA ALA A 50 0.97 -0.02 -5.20
C ALA A 50 0.83 0.93 -4.00
N GLN A 51 1.80 0.92 -3.08
CA GLN A 51 1.86 1.84 -1.95
C GLN A 51 1.97 3.30 -2.41
N ASN A 52 2.85 3.59 -3.35
CA ASN A 52 3.02 4.94 -3.89
C ASN A 52 1.74 5.43 -4.58
N ASP A 53 1.09 4.59 -5.38
CA ASP A 53 -0.17 4.91 -6.04
C ASP A 53 -1.29 5.15 -5.02
N TYR A 54 -1.36 4.33 -3.97
CA TYR A 54 -2.30 4.53 -2.87
C TYR A 54 -2.06 5.86 -2.17
N ILE A 55 -0.82 6.20 -1.83
CA ILE A 55 -0.48 7.47 -1.17
C ILE A 55 -0.85 8.65 -2.07
N ALA A 56 -0.51 8.59 -3.36
CA ALA A 56 -0.85 9.65 -4.32
C ALA A 56 -2.37 9.86 -4.40
N LYS A 57 -3.16 8.78 -4.49
CA LYS A 57 -4.63 8.87 -4.47
C LYS A 57 -5.17 9.37 -3.13
N GLN A 58 -4.58 8.94 -2.02
CA GLN A 58 -4.98 9.39 -0.69
C GLN A 58 -4.76 10.89 -0.50
N ILE A 59 -3.65 11.44 -1.02
CA ILE A 59 -3.40 12.88 -1.04
C ILE A 59 -4.49 13.59 -1.87
N ALA A 60 -4.77 13.13 -3.10
CA ALA A 60 -5.79 13.73 -3.95
C ALA A 60 -7.22 13.70 -3.33
N VAL A 61 -7.56 12.60 -2.66
CA VAL A 61 -8.81 12.46 -1.90
C VAL A 61 -8.85 13.46 -0.75
N SER A 62 -7.76 13.57 0.01
CA SER A 62 -7.63 14.52 1.12
C SER A 62 -7.79 15.96 0.66
N ASP A 63 -7.14 16.34 -0.44
CA ASP A 63 -7.24 17.69 -1.02
C ASP A 63 -8.69 18.01 -1.45
N THR A 64 -9.37 17.05 -2.09
CA THR A 64 -10.77 17.22 -2.52
C THR A 64 -11.70 17.35 -1.32
N TRP A 65 -11.51 16.56 -0.27
CA TRP A 65 -12.27 16.71 0.98
C TRP A 65 -11.95 18.02 1.71
N ALA A 66 -10.71 18.47 1.70
CA ALA A 66 -10.32 19.75 2.27
C ALA A 66 -11.00 20.91 1.52
N PHE A 67 -11.05 20.86 0.19
CA PHE A 67 -11.74 21.85 -0.63
C PHE A 67 -13.26 21.84 -0.38
N TYR A 68 -13.87 20.66 -0.31
CA TYR A 68 -15.28 20.52 0.06
C TYR A 68 -15.58 21.13 1.45
N GLN A 69 -14.73 20.85 2.44
CA GLN A 69 -14.89 21.39 3.80
C GLN A 69 -14.72 22.91 3.83
N ALA A 70 -13.70 23.44 3.14
CA ALA A 70 -13.49 24.88 3.04
C ALA A 70 -14.70 25.58 2.40
N LYS A 71 -15.26 25.00 1.32
CA LYS A 71 -16.47 25.53 0.67
C LYS A 71 -17.70 25.43 1.58
N SER A 72 -17.82 24.35 2.36
CA SER A 72 -18.88 24.24 3.37
C SER A 72 -18.79 25.36 4.40
N ILE A 73 -17.61 25.59 4.97
CA ILE A 73 -17.40 26.62 6.00
C ILE A 73 -17.71 28.01 5.44
N LYS A 74 -17.27 28.32 4.21
CA LYS A 74 -17.60 29.60 3.55
C LYS A 74 -19.11 29.77 3.37
N ALA A 75 -19.81 28.73 2.92
CA ALA A 75 -21.25 28.74 2.79
C ALA A 75 -21.95 28.94 4.14
N ASP A 76 -21.48 28.27 5.21
CA ASP A 76 -22.05 28.38 6.55
C ASP A 76 -21.83 29.78 7.15
N ILE A 77 -20.66 30.39 6.92
CA ILE A 77 -20.37 31.78 7.30
C ILE A 77 -21.28 32.75 6.53
N ALA A 78 -21.41 32.59 5.21
CA ALA A 78 -22.27 33.44 4.40
C ALA A 78 -23.75 33.33 4.81
N ALA A 79 -24.23 32.11 5.10
CA ALA A 79 -25.57 31.86 5.60
C ALA A 79 -25.79 32.50 6.99
N SER A 80 -24.80 32.41 7.89
CA SER A 80 -24.84 33.05 9.21
C SER A 80 -24.93 34.58 9.11
N GLN A 81 -24.11 35.19 8.23
CA GLN A 81 -24.16 36.63 7.95
C GLN A 81 -25.51 37.05 7.38
N ALA A 82 -26.04 36.31 6.40
CA ALA A 82 -27.36 36.57 5.82
C ALA A 82 -28.48 36.48 6.88
N SER A 83 -28.42 35.49 7.76
CA SER A 83 -29.40 35.32 8.85
C SER A 83 -29.35 36.47 9.86
N THR A 84 -28.16 36.97 10.18
CA THR A 84 -27.95 38.10 11.10
C THR A 84 -28.50 39.39 10.50
N LEU A 85 -28.19 39.66 9.23
CA LEU A 85 -28.71 40.83 8.52
C LEU A 85 -30.23 40.79 8.35
N ALA A 86 -30.80 39.61 8.05
CA ALA A 86 -32.25 39.43 7.97
C ALA A 86 -32.94 39.67 9.32
N ALA A 87 -32.31 39.31 10.44
CA ALA A 87 -32.84 39.62 11.77
C ALA A 87 -32.81 41.13 12.06
N MET A 88 -31.74 41.83 11.64
CA MET A 88 -31.61 43.30 11.77
C MET A 88 -32.59 44.07 10.88
N ALA A 89 -32.88 43.58 9.68
CA ALA A 89 -33.79 44.20 8.72
C ALA A 89 -35.25 44.31 9.21
N ARG A 90 -35.63 43.58 10.27
CA ARG A 90 -36.96 43.70 10.92
C ARG A 90 -37.24 45.08 11.52
N GLY A 91 -36.21 45.93 11.64
CA GLY A 91 -36.33 47.33 12.07
C GLY A 91 -36.85 48.32 11.01
N ASN A 92 -37.25 47.87 9.81
CA ASN A 92 -37.78 48.68 8.69
C ASN A 92 -36.80 49.73 8.10
N ASP A 93 -35.48 49.52 8.22
CA ASP A 93 -34.50 50.31 7.47
C ASP A 93 -34.33 49.74 6.04
N PRO A 94 -34.69 50.49 4.98
CA PRO A 94 -34.58 50.01 3.61
C PRO A 94 -33.14 49.71 3.18
N ALA A 95 -32.13 50.35 3.76
CA ALA A 95 -30.73 50.04 3.47
C ALA A 95 -30.31 48.66 4.02
N VAL A 96 -30.79 48.31 5.21
CA VAL A 96 -30.52 47.02 5.85
C VAL A 96 -31.26 45.88 5.14
N ALA A 97 -32.47 46.14 4.63
CA ALA A 97 -33.21 45.18 3.83
C ALA A 97 -32.48 44.81 2.51
N ALA A 98 -31.95 45.80 1.80
CA ALA A 98 -31.17 45.57 0.57
C ALA A 98 -29.86 44.78 0.85
N LEU A 99 -29.18 45.09 1.96
CA LEU A 99 -28.00 44.34 2.43
C LEU A 99 -28.33 42.87 2.76
N ALA A 100 -29.47 42.62 3.41
CA ALA A 100 -29.91 41.28 3.75
C ALA A 100 -30.21 40.44 2.48
N GLU A 101 -30.86 41.03 1.48
CA GLU A 101 -31.14 40.36 0.20
C GLU A 101 -29.86 40.05 -0.57
N ALA A 102 -28.91 40.99 -0.62
CA ALA A 102 -27.59 40.77 -1.22
C ALA A 102 -26.81 39.65 -0.52
N ALA A 103 -26.86 39.59 0.81
CA ALA A 103 -26.21 38.54 1.59
C ALA A 103 -26.84 37.16 1.36
N GLN A 104 -28.17 37.08 1.21
CA GLN A 104 -28.85 35.83 0.84
C GLN A 104 -28.46 35.36 -0.55
N ALA A 105 -28.40 36.26 -1.53
CA ALA A 105 -27.96 35.94 -2.89
C ALA A 105 -26.50 35.46 -2.91
N HIS A 106 -25.64 36.07 -2.09
CA HIS A 106 -24.25 35.63 -1.92
C HIS A 106 -24.17 34.23 -1.29
N ALA A 107 -24.92 33.96 -0.22
CA ALA A 107 -24.96 32.65 0.43
C ALA A 107 -25.44 31.54 -0.53
N ALA A 108 -26.44 31.82 -1.36
CA ALA A 108 -26.94 30.86 -2.36
C ALA A 108 -25.87 30.50 -3.43
N LYS A 109 -25.06 31.48 -3.86
CA LYS A 109 -23.96 31.27 -4.81
C LYS A 109 -22.81 30.43 -4.25
N GLU A 110 -22.55 30.49 -2.94
CA GLU A 110 -21.52 29.63 -2.32
C GLU A 110 -21.93 28.15 -2.30
N ILE A 111 -23.25 27.87 -2.24
CA ILE A 111 -23.80 26.50 -2.18
C ILE A 111 -23.92 25.88 -3.58
N SER A 112 -24.53 26.59 -4.52
CA SER A 112 -24.61 26.18 -5.91
C SER A 112 -23.64 27.01 -6.72
N ASP A 113 -22.65 26.37 -7.31
CA ASP A 113 -21.89 26.96 -8.40
C ASP A 113 -22.53 26.52 -9.73
N PRO A 114 -23.45 27.32 -10.31
CA PRO A 114 -24.09 26.98 -11.58
C PRO A 114 -23.16 27.15 -12.79
N ALA A 115 -22.00 27.79 -12.64
CA ALA A 115 -21.06 28.08 -13.73
C ALA A 115 -19.81 27.17 -13.71
N GLY A 116 -19.39 26.71 -12.52
CA GLY A 116 -18.22 25.85 -12.32
C GLY A 116 -18.59 24.39 -12.01
N ARG A 117 -17.68 23.47 -12.33
CA ARG A 117 -17.79 22.02 -12.02
C ARG A 117 -17.52 21.70 -10.54
N GLU A 118 -17.61 22.71 -9.66
CA GLU A 118 -17.18 22.65 -8.26
C GLU A 118 -18.35 22.85 -7.28
N GLY A 119 -19.58 22.50 -7.68
CA GLY A 119 -20.71 22.52 -6.76
C GLY A 119 -20.47 21.60 -5.55
N LYS A 120 -20.96 21.97 -4.35
CA LYS A 120 -20.74 21.19 -3.11
C LYS A 120 -21.13 19.71 -3.26
N ALA A 121 -22.24 19.43 -3.94
CA ALA A 121 -22.68 18.07 -4.24
C ALA A 121 -21.76 17.34 -5.24
N GLN A 122 -21.24 18.04 -6.25
CA GLN A 122 -20.33 17.48 -7.24
C GLN A 122 -18.96 17.16 -6.61
N LEU A 123 -18.44 18.06 -5.77
CA LEU A 123 -17.21 17.86 -5.00
C LEU A 123 -17.33 16.66 -4.06
N LYS A 124 -18.46 16.53 -3.35
CA LYS A 124 -18.72 15.36 -2.51
C LYS A 124 -18.72 14.08 -3.35
N GLN A 125 -19.41 14.07 -4.49
CA GLN A 125 -19.45 12.91 -5.37
C GLN A 125 -18.07 12.57 -5.93
N GLN A 126 -17.29 13.57 -6.31
CA GLN A 126 -15.91 13.42 -6.77
C GLN A 126 -15.02 12.82 -5.68
N ALA A 127 -15.09 13.35 -4.46
CA ALA A 127 -14.33 12.84 -3.33
C ALA A 127 -14.68 11.38 -3.04
N LEU A 128 -15.96 11.00 -3.11
CA LEU A 128 -16.41 9.61 -2.95
C LEU A 128 -15.85 8.68 -4.03
N ARG A 129 -15.93 9.08 -5.32
CA ARG A 129 -15.35 8.29 -6.43
C ARG A 129 -13.84 8.12 -6.30
N GLN A 130 -13.14 9.18 -5.90
CA GLN A 130 -11.69 9.11 -5.67
C GLN A 130 -11.36 8.22 -4.46
N THR A 131 -12.20 8.23 -3.43
CA THR A 131 -12.06 7.35 -2.25
C THR A 131 -12.19 5.89 -2.67
N GLU A 132 -13.18 5.54 -3.48
CA GLU A 132 -13.35 4.18 -4.03
C GLU A 132 -12.14 3.76 -4.89
N ALA A 133 -11.65 4.66 -5.75
CA ALA A 133 -10.48 4.40 -6.58
C ALA A 133 -9.17 4.25 -5.76
N ARG A 134 -9.10 4.88 -4.59
CA ARG A 134 -8.01 4.70 -3.61
C ARG A 134 -8.14 3.36 -2.92
N ASP A 135 -9.34 2.98 -2.48
CA ASP A 135 -9.59 1.74 -1.74
C ASP A 135 -9.21 0.51 -2.58
N HIS A 136 -9.43 0.57 -3.89
CA HIS A 136 -8.95 -0.48 -4.80
C HIS A 136 -7.41 -0.62 -4.78
N GLN A 137 -6.66 0.49 -4.68
CA GLN A 137 -5.20 0.41 -4.56
C GLN A 137 -4.75 -0.04 -3.18
N LEU A 138 -5.51 0.28 -2.14
CA LEU A 138 -5.24 -0.20 -0.79
C LEU A 138 -5.34 -1.73 -0.72
N GLU A 139 -6.34 -2.32 -1.36
CA GLU A 139 -6.51 -3.77 -1.44
C GLU A 139 -5.31 -4.44 -2.12
N ARG A 140 -4.87 -3.90 -3.26
CA ARG A 140 -3.67 -4.38 -3.97
C ARG A 140 -2.42 -4.33 -3.11
N TYR A 141 -2.18 -3.18 -2.49
CA TYR A 141 -1.05 -2.98 -1.60
C TYR A 141 -1.05 -4.00 -0.46
N HIS A 142 -2.19 -4.19 0.21
CA HIS A 142 -2.30 -5.10 1.35
C HIS A 142 -2.07 -6.57 0.98
N LEU A 143 -2.57 -7.01 -0.18
CA LEU A 143 -2.35 -8.37 -0.65
C LEU A 143 -0.88 -8.62 -1.01
N LEU A 144 -0.20 -7.62 -1.58
CA LEU A 144 1.24 -7.71 -1.87
C LEU A 144 2.09 -7.71 -0.60
N GLU A 145 1.71 -6.91 0.41
CA GLU A 145 2.35 -6.88 1.73
C GLU A 145 2.29 -8.27 2.39
N ILE A 146 1.15 -8.97 2.29
CA ILE A 146 1.02 -10.36 2.79
C ILE A 146 1.94 -11.31 2.02
N ALA A 147 2.03 -11.19 0.69
CA ALA A 147 2.90 -12.04 -0.13
C ALA A 147 4.39 -11.81 0.19
N VAL A 148 4.81 -10.55 0.34
CA VAL A 148 6.17 -10.16 0.74
C VAL A 148 6.49 -10.69 2.13
N GLY A 149 5.61 -10.51 3.10
CA GLY A 149 5.76 -11.06 4.45
C GLY A 149 5.89 -12.58 4.47
N ALA A 150 5.08 -13.29 3.68
CA ALA A 150 5.15 -14.74 3.56
C ALA A 150 6.47 -15.22 2.92
N LEU A 151 7.00 -14.50 1.92
CA LEU A 151 8.31 -14.77 1.33
C LEU A 151 9.45 -14.55 2.34
N GLN A 152 9.38 -13.52 3.17
CA GLN A 152 10.35 -13.29 4.25
C GLN A 152 10.32 -14.43 5.26
N ILE A 153 9.14 -14.89 5.68
CA ILE A 153 9.00 -16.07 6.56
C ILE A 153 9.58 -17.33 5.88
N ALA A 154 9.32 -17.54 4.59
CA ALA A 154 9.89 -18.66 3.85
C ALA A 154 11.43 -18.64 3.86
N ILE A 155 12.05 -17.48 3.67
CA ILE A 155 13.52 -17.31 3.75
C ILE A 155 14.04 -17.62 5.16
N VAL A 156 13.36 -17.17 6.21
CA VAL A 156 13.72 -17.49 7.59
C VAL A 156 13.64 -18.99 7.84
N LEU A 157 12.57 -19.66 7.38
CA LEU A 157 12.41 -21.12 7.52
C LEU A 157 13.48 -21.91 6.75
N ALA A 158 13.86 -21.47 5.54
CA ALA A 158 14.98 -22.06 4.83
C ALA A 158 16.30 -21.90 5.61
N SER A 159 16.52 -20.73 6.22
CA SER A 159 17.70 -20.47 7.05
C SER A 159 17.72 -21.35 8.31
N VAL A 160 16.56 -21.54 8.96
CA VAL A 160 16.42 -22.47 10.09
C VAL A 160 16.67 -23.92 9.65
N SER A 161 16.23 -24.32 8.45
CA SER A 161 16.52 -25.65 7.89
C SER A 161 18.01 -25.91 7.67
N VAL A 162 18.79 -24.86 7.37
CA VAL A 162 20.26 -24.96 7.29
C VAL A 162 20.86 -25.16 8.68
N VAL A 163 20.44 -24.37 9.67
CA VAL A 163 21.04 -24.39 11.02
C VAL A 163 20.67 -25.66 11.81
N THR A 164 19.43 -26.14 11.66
CA THR A 164 18.92 -27.31 12.39
C THR A 164 19.13 -28.62 11.64
N GLU A 165 19.55 -28.55 10.37
CA GLU A 165 19.69 -29.70 9.46
C GLU A 165 18.39 -30.52 9.27
N ILE A 166 17.25 -29.99 9.71
CA ILE A 166 15.94 -30.61 9.54
C ILE A 166 15.40 -30.23 8.16
N VAL A 167 15.35 -31.21 7.26
CA VAL A 167 14.85 -31.06 5.87
C VAL A 167 13.38 -30.63 5.82
N GLY A 168 12.59 -30.98 6.85
CA GLY A 168 11.17 -30.61 6.94
C GLY A 168 10.92 -29.10 6.81
N PHE A 169 11.75 -28.26 7.46
CA PHE A 169 11.64 -26.80 7.35
C PHE A 169 11.92 -26.29 5.93
N GLY A 170 12.80 -26.96 5.18
CA GLY A 170 13.08 -26.63 3.78
C GLY A 170 11.89 -26.88 2.86
N PHE A 171 11.14 -27.97 3.08
CA PHE A 171 9.90 -28.23 2.32
C PHE A 171 8.80 -27.24 2.64
N VAL A 172 8.62 -26.89 3.93
CA VAL A 172 7.63 -25.86 4.34
C VAL A 172 8.01 -24.50 3.75
N SER A 173 9.29 -24.14 3.79
CA SER A 173 9.81 -22.91 3.17
C SER A 173 9.51 -22.87 1.68
N LEU A 174 9.85 -23.93 0.93
CA LEU A 174 9.60 -24.00 -0.50
C LEU A 174 8.10 -23.88 -0.82
N GLY A 175 7.25 -24.61 -0.10
CA GLY A 175 5.80 -24.57 -0.30
C GLY A 175 5.21 -23.18 -0.03
N LEU A 176 5.57 -22.58 1.11
CA LEU A 176 5.12 -21.23 1.47
C LEU A 176 5.63 -20.20 0.47
N GLY A 177 6.90 -20.26 0.09
CA GLY A 177 7.52 -19.32 -0.84
C GLY A 177 6.91 -19.38 -2.25
N LEU A 178 6.62 -20.59 -2.75
CA LEU A 178 5.93 -20.74 -4.03
C LEU A 178 4.50 -20.20 -3.99
N LEU A 179 3.73 -20.52 -2.95
CA LEU A 179 2.37 -20.01 -2.78
C LEU A 179 2.34 -18.49 -2.68
N ALA A 180 3.24 -17.91 -1.89
CA ALA A 180 3.37 -16.47 -1.72
C ALA A 180 3.76 -15.78 -3.04
N PHE A 181 4.75 -16.32 -3.77
CA PHE A 181 5.18 -15.74 -5.04
C PHE A 181 4.08 -15.82 -6.11
N ILE A 182 3.40 -16.96 -6.26
CA ILE A 182 2.28 -17.10 -7.20
C ILE A 182 1.14 -16.15 -6.83
N GLY A 183 0.79 -16.05 -5.55
CA GLY A 183 -0.20 -15.11 -5.06
C GLY A 183 0.17 -13.66 -5.38
N GLY A 184 1.42 -13.25 -5.11
CA GLY A 184 1.92 -11.92 -5.44
C GLY A 184 1.87 -11.63 -6.95
N MET A 185 2.28 -12.59 -7.79
CA MET A 185 2.19 -12.47 -9.25
C MET A 185 0.74 -12.34 -9.74
N ALA A 186 -0.19 -13.10 -9.16
CA ALA A 186 -1.61 -13.01 -9.51
C ALA A 186 -2.19 -11.63 -9.14
N VAL A 187 -1.84 -11.10 -7.97
CA VAL A 187 -2.25 -9.75 -7.56
C VAL A 187 -1.69 -8.69 -8.50
N MET A 188 -0.42 -8.79 -8.92
CA MET A 188 0.17 -7.87 -9.88
C MET A 188 -0.47 -7.94 -11.27
N ALA A 189 -0.98 -9.11 -11.68
CA ALA A 189 -1.55 -9.31 -13.01
C ALA A 189 -3.04 -9.00 -13.10
N LEU A 190 -3.81 -9.21 -12.03
CA LEU A 190 -5.28 -9.20 -12.06
C LEU A 190 -5.91 -7.98 -11.40
N LEU A 191 -5.19 -7.33 -10.49
CA LEU A 191 -5.64 -6.12 -9.82
C LEU A 191 -4.82 -4.95 -10.34
#